data_AF-A0A9D9XBZ0-F1
#
_entry.id   AF-A0A9D9XBZ0-F1
#
_cell.length_a   1.000
_cell.length_b   1.000
_cell.length_c   1.000
_cell.angle_alpha   90.00
_cell.angle_beta   90.00
_cell.angle_gamma   90.00
#
_symmetry.space_group_name_H-M   'P 1'
#
loop_
_entity.id
_entity.type
_entity.pdbx_description
1 polymer ?
#
loop_
_entity_poly.entity_id
_entity_poly.type
_entity_poly.pdbx_seq_one_letter_code
_entity_poly.pdbx_strand_id
1 'polypeptide(L)'
;MRPSTERLTCPGRGAWGRMLWIGAALFAAGAAQASLQGRDVDGNAANGFEAYYDNVLGITWLADANHAYSSGQAAGSFGAMTWTATQAWLSGSVNAGGGLYGVTTWRLPASTLANPPNFTYGSLSDYYIGAADYGINHSQHSNELGYMYSVNLGLRAHADTAGVDYLDGTYGLTSPSVQQSNMVLGGFYNTAQLVDLTHGDSGLTFRRISTDALWTGTTVTDDPEVGSGTWALYLQTNDGIMDVIESTASSAGSNTAAAWLVADGDVFSTAVPEPGSLALMLGGLGVLGWRRHRRGRAR
;
A
#
# COMPACT_ATOMS: atom_id res chain seq x y z
N MET A 1 -71.30 -2.29 24.39
CA MET A 1 -72.03 -3.52 23.98
C MET A 1 -71.18 -4.27 22.97
N ARG A 2 -70.72 -5.48 23.31
CA ARG A 2 -70.27 -6.50 22.33
C ARG A 2 -71.52 -7.32 21.91
N PRO A 3 -71.43 -8.28 20.97
CA PRO A 3 -70.95 -8.25 19.59
C PRO A 3 -72.02 -8.87 18.64
N SER A 4 -71.82 -8.85 17.32
CA SER A 4 -72.56 -9.78 16.43
C SER A 4 -71.60 -10.41 15.42
N THR A 5 -71.38 -11.68 15.66
CA THR A 5 -70.79 -12.72 14.81
C THR A 5 -71.58 -12.93 13.52
N GLU A 6 -70.90 -12.89 12.37
CA GLU A 6 -71.26 -13.70 11.21
C GLU A 6 -70.01 -14.41 10.69
N ARG A 7 -70.05 -15.75 10.75
CA ARG A 7 -69.23 -16.67 9.95
C ARG A 7 -70.07 -17.10 8.74
N LEU A 8 -69.38 -17.72 7.78
CA LEU A 8 -69.83 -18.48 6.59
C LEU A 8 -69.32 -17.75 5.34
N THR A 9 -68.58 -18.33 4.38
CA THR A 9 -68.25 -19.71 4.02
C THR A 9 -67.09 -19.65 3.02
N CYS A 10 -66.20 -20.63 3.04
CA CYS A 10 -65.20 -20.82 2.00
C CYS A 10 -65.86 -21.36 0.72
N PRO A 11 -65.40 -20.93 -0.47
CA PRO A 11 -65.30 -21.81 -1.62
C PRO A 11 -63.85 -21.94 -2.06
N GLY A 12 -63.43 -23.18 -2.28
CA GLY A 12 -62.08 -23.54 -2.67
C GLY A 12 -61.81 -23.47 -4.17
N ARG A 13 -60.50 -23.52 -4.45
CA ARG A 13 -59.79 -24.06 -5.62
C ARG A 13 -59.90 -23.33 -6.97
N GLY A 14 -58.70 -23.04 -7.48
CA GLY A 14 -58.38 -22.57 -8.83
C GLY A 14 -57.99 -21.09 -8.79
N ALA A 15 -56.89 -20.60 -9.35
CA ALA A 15 -55.92 -21.17 -10.25
C ALA A 15 -54.81 -20.10 -10.38
N TRP A 16 -53.54 -20.49 -10.18
CA TRP A 16 -52.36 -19.91 -10.84
C TRP A 16 -52.09 -18.41 -10.67
N GLY A 17 -51.26 -18.06 -9.68
CA GLY A 17 -50.58 -16.77 -9.58
C GLY A 17 -49.19 -16.99 -8.99
N ARG A 18 -48.17 -16.70 -9.80
CA ARG A 18 -46.78 -17.15 -9.63
C ARG A 18 -46.10 -16.59 -8.38
N MET A 19 -45.21 -17.42 -7.82
CA MET A 19 -44.10 -17.09 -6.93
C MET A 19 -43.51 -15.69 -7.22
N LEU A 20 -43.42 -14.86 -6.19
CA LEU A 20 -42.35 -13.88 -6.07
C LEU A 20 -41.56 -14.20 -4.81
N TRP A 21 -40.51 -15.00 -4.98
CA TRP A 21 -39.42 -15.08 -4.02
C TRP A 21 -38.59 -13.81 -4.19
N ILE A 22 -38.73 -12.84 -3.29
CA ILE A 22 -37.70 -11.80 -3.16
C ILE A 22 -36.59 -12.44 -2.34
N GLY A 23 -35.71 -13.17 -3.02
CA GLY A 23 -34.40 -13.49 -2.48
C GLY A 23 -33.60 -12.20 -2.42
N ALA A 24 -33.52 -11.60 -1.23
CA ALA A 24 -32.51 -10.59 -0.95
C ALA A 24 -31.14 -11.30 -0.97
N ALA A 25 -30.54 -11.42 -2.14
CA ALA A 25 -29.13 -11.71 -2.27
C ALA A 25 -28.39 -10.47 -1.76
N LEU A 26 -28.01 -10.50 -0.49
CA LEU A 26 -27.03 -9.58 0.06
C LEU A 26 -25.73 -9.84 -0.69
N PHE A 27 -25.44 -9.01 -1.68
CA PHE A 27 -24.10 -8.90 -2.25
C PHE A 27 -23.23 -8.27 -1.17
N ALA A 28 -22.73 -9.09 -0.25
CA ALA A 28 -21.49 -8.77 0.44
C ALA A 28 -20.41 -8.85 -0.63
N ALA A 29 -20.16 -7.74 -1.32
CA ALA A 29 -18.92 -7.55 -2.03
C ALA A 29 -17.82 -7.67 -0.98
N GLY A 30 -17.17 -8.84 -0.91
CA GLY A 30 -15.99 -9.01 -0.09
C GLY A 30 -14.97 -7.97 -0.56
N ALA A 31 -14.53 -7.10 0.34
CA ALA A 31 -13.31 -6.34 0.10
C ALA A 31 -12.23 -7.38 -0.24
N ALA A 32 -11.67 -7.31 -1.44
CA ALA A 32 -10.43 -8.02 -1.71
C ALA A 32 -9.43 -7.48 -0.70
N GLN A 33 -9.11 -8.28 0.31
CA GLN A 33 -8.27 -7.85 1.42
C GLN A 33 -6.89 -7.47 0.87
N ALA A 34 -6.33 -6.37 1.39
CA ALA A 34 -4.92 -6.05 1.23
C ALA A 34 -4.10 -7.30 1.56
N SER A 35 -3.45 -7.87 0.57
CA SER A 35 -2.69 -9.12 0.72
C SER A 35 -1.21 -8.78 0.80
N LEU A 36 -0.88 -8.02 1.86
CA LEU A 36 0.49 -7.90 2.31
C LEU A 36 0.96 -9.27 2.85
N GLN A 37 2.10 -9.74 2.37
CA GLN A 37 2.65 -11.03 2.74
C GLN A 37 4.05 -10.84 3.29
N GLY A 38 4.28 -11.25 4.54
CA GLY A 38 5.61 -11.20 5.16
C GLY A 38 6.66 -11.99 4.39
N ARG A 39 7.88 -11.45 4.34
CA ARG A 39 9.09 -12.09 3.82
C ARG A 39 10.12 -12.10 4.95
N ASP A 40 10.41 -13.29 5.44
CA ASP A 40 11.46 -13.56 6.42
C ASP A 40 12.74 -13.84 5.63
N VAL A 41 13.59 -12.83 5.55
CA VAL A 41 14.76 -12.80 4.67
C VAL A 41 16.00 -13.32 5.40
N ASP A 42 16.09 -13.12 6.71
CA ASP A 42 17.21 -13.60 7.51
C ASP A 42 17.00 -15.03 8.07
N GLY A 43 15.80 -15.59 7.88
CA GLY A 43 15.42 -16.94 8.31
C GLY A 43 15.09 -17.02 9.80
N ASN A 44 14.92 -15.88 10.46
CA ASN A 44 14.62 -15.77 11.88
C ASN A 44 13.22 -15.19 12.12
N ALA A 45 12.19 -15.97 11.84
CA ALA A 45 10.79 -15.63 12.09
C ALA A 45 10.45 -15.10 13.51
N ALA A 46 11.33 -15.22 14.51
CA ALA A 46 11.12 -14.68 15.84
C ALA A 46 11.27 -13.15 15.94
N ASN A 47 11.96 -12.50 14.99
CA ASN A 47 12.16 -11.03 15.00
C ASN A 47 11.20 -10.26 14.06
N GLY A 48 10.28 -10.97 13.41
CA GLY A 48 9.30 -10.41 12.48
C GLY A 48 9.67 -10.71 11.03
N PHE A 49 9.28 -9.80 10.14
CA PHE A 49 9.60 -9.87 8.72
C PHE A 49 10.44 -8.67 8.32
N GLU A 50 11.39 -8.85 7.39
CA GLU A 50 12.21 -7.76 6.85
C GLU A 50 11.45 -6.97 5.79
N ALA A 51 10.50 -7.61 5.11
CA ALA A 51 9.73 -7.00 4.05
C ALA A 51 8.32 -7.58 3.93
N TYR A 52 7.46 -6.85 3.23
CA TYR A 52 6.08 -7.23 2.95
C TYR A 52 5.81 -7.12 1.45
N TYR A 53 5.54 -8.24 0.80
CA TYR A 53 5.11 -8.26 -0.59
C TYR A 53 3.64 -7.86 -0.69
N ASP A 54 3.34 -6.80 -1.42
CA ASP A 54 2.01 -6.38 -1.82
C ASP A 54 1.69 -7.01 -3.18
N ASN A 55 0.84 -8.04 -3.18
CA ASN A 55 0.46 -8.73 -4.41
C ASN A 55 -0.60 -7.99 -5.24
N VAL A 56 -1.17 -6.89 -4.73
CA VAL A 56 -2.12 -6.05 -5.47
C VAL A 56 -1.35 -5.02 -6.28
N LEU A 57 -0.41 -4.32 -5.65
CA LEU A 57 0.48 -3.37 -6.32
C LEU A 57 1.62 -4.07 -7.07
N GLY A 58 1.94 -5.31 -6.71
CA GLY A 58 3.04 -6.06 -7.32
C GLY A 58 4.41 -5.54 -6.91
N ILE A 59 4.54 -5.02 -5.68
CA ILE A 59 5.78 -4.46 -5.13
C ILE A 59 6.08 -5.02 -3.74
N THR A 60 7.33 -4.94 -3.32
CA THR A 60 7.77 -5.33 -1.98
C THR A 60 8.11 -4.09 -1.17
N TRP A 61 7.43 -3.90 -0.04
CA TRP A 61 7.71 -2.85 0.94
C TRP A 61 8.76 -3.32 1.93
N LEU A 62 9.72 -2.46 2.26
CA LEU A 62 10.58 -2.71 3.40
C LEU A 62 9.75 -2.62 4.69
N ALA A 63 9.86 -3.61 5.58
CA ALA A 63 9.13 -3.59 6.86
C ALA A 63 9.66 -2.51 7.81
N ASP A 64 10.93 -2.14 7.62
CA ASP A 64 11.51 -0.92 8.15
C ASP A 64 11.15 0.27 7.25
N ALA A 65 10.13 1.04 7.65
CA ALA A 65 9.67 2.19 6.89
C ALA A 65 10.63 3.38 6.89
N ASN A 66 11.71 3.32 7.69
CA ASN A 66 12.70 4.39 7.79
C ASN A 66 14.09 3.83 8.00
N HIS A 67 14.60 3.15 6.97
CA HIS A 67 15.92 2.53 7.02
C HIS A 67 17.06 3.55 7.16
N ALA A 68 16.89 4.77 6.67
CA ALA A 68 17.85 5.85 6.85
C ALA A 68 18.10 6.15 8.34
N TYR A 69 17.08 6.03 9.19
CA TYR A 69 17.23 6.16 10.63
C TYR A 69 18.00 4.98 11.25
N SER A 70 17.57 3.73 11.03
CA SER A 70 18.21 2.57 11.69
C SER A 70 19.61 2.26 11.21
N SER A 71 19.90 2.53 9.94
CA SER A 71 21.25 2.33 9.40
C SER A 71 22.24 3.37 9.95
N GLY A 72 21.74 4.40 10.65
CA GLY A 72 22.55 5.50 11.18
C GLY A 72 22.75 6.64 10.18
N GLN A 73 22.31 6.52 8.93
CA GLN A 73 22.51 7.53 7.89
C GLN A 73 21.90 8.89 8.22
N ALA A 74 20.70 8.91 8.76
CA ALA A 74 19.99 10.13 9.16
C ALA A 74 19.44 10.03 10.59
N ALA A 75 20.14 9.32 11.49
CA ALA A 75 19.69 9.12 12.86
C ALA A 75 19.45 10.43 13.64
N GLY A 76 20.29 11.45 13.43
CA GLY A 76 20.15 12.77 14.07
C GLY A 76 18.95 13.59 13.62
N SER A 77 18.35 13.23 12.48
CA SER A 77 17.17 13.88 11.89
C SER A 77 15.97 12.95 11.82
N PHE A 78 15.95 11.89 12.64
CA PHE A 78 14.86 10.89 12.64
C PHE A 78 14.60 10.29 11.25
N GLY A 79 15.65 10.14 10.43
CA GLY A 79 15.55 9.60 9.08
C GLY A 79 15.14 10.59 8.00
N ALA A 80 14.79 11.82 8.36
CA ALA A 80 14.43 12.85 7.40
C ALA A 80 15.67 13.33 6.63
N MET A 81 15.57 13.35 5.31
CA MET A 81 16.62 13.78 4.40
C MET A 81 16.05 14.66 3.29
N THR A 82 16.87 15.54 2.73
CA THR A 82 16.49 16.27 1.52
C THR A 82 16.30 15.30 0.35
N TRP A 83 15.58 15.71 -0.68
CA TRP A 83 15.44 14.91 -1.90
C TRP A 83 16.81 14.49 -2.45
N THR A 84 17.70 15.46 -2.65
CA THR A 84 19.05 15.22 -3.17
C THR A 84 19.84 14.25 -2.30
N ALA A 85 19.78 14.39 -0.97
CA ALA A 85 20.45 13.48 -0.05
C ALA A 85 19.84 12.07 -0.11
N THR A 86 18.52 11.96 -0.25
CA THR A 86 17.80 10.69 -0.38
C THR A 86 18.22 9.95 -1.66
N GLN A 87 18.27 10.64 -2.80
CA GLN A 87 18.71 10.05 -4.07
C GLN A 87 20.19 9.61 -4.03
N ALA A 88 21.05 10.41 -3.39
CA ALA A 88 22.45 10.07 -3.18
C ALA A 88 22.62 8.85 -2.25
N TRP A 89 21.83 8.76 -1.18
CA TRP A 89 21.84 7.61 -0.26
C TRP A 89 21.32 6.34 -0.93
N LEU A 90 20.26 6.43 -1.72
CA LEU A 90 19.72 5.29 -2.47
C LEU A 90 20.78 4.68 -3.40
N SER A 91 21.42 5.51 -4.22
CA SER A 91 22.43 5.06 -5.19
C SER A 91 23.76 4.66 -4.53
N GLY A 92 24.22 5.42 -3.54
CA GLY A 92 25.54 5.27 -2.94
C GLY A 92 25.59 4.31 -1.74
N SER A 93 24.46 3.93 -1.16
CA SER A 93 24.40 3.04 0.02
C SER A 93 23.39 1.92 -0.14
N VAL A 94 22.12 2.23 -0.43
CA VAL A 94 21.06 1.20 -0.44
C VAL A 94 21.22 0.22 -1.60
N ASN A 95 21.51 0.73 -2.80
CA ASN A 95 21.64 -0.06 -4.02
C ASN A 95 23.09 -0.30 -4.44
N ALA A 96 24.06 0.18 -3.67
CA ALA A 96 25.46 -0.01 -3.95
C ALA A 96 25.92 -1.44 -3.58
N GLY A 97 26.90 -1.97 -4.31
CA GLY A 97 27.47 -3.29 -4.05
C GLY A 97 26.44 -4.41 -4.17
N GLY A 98 26.26 -5.21 -3.12
CA GLY A 98 25.28 -6.29 -3.06
C GLY A 98 23.84 -5.83 -2.76
N GLY A 99 23.62 -4.54 -2.50
CA GLY A 99 22.32 -3.99 -2.16
C GLY A 99 21.82 -4.35 -0.75
N LEU A 100 20.76 -3.68 -0.31
CA LEU A 100 20.11 -3.95 0.96
C LEU A 100 19.35 -5.29 0.88
N TYR A 101 19.67 -6.21 1.78
CA TYR A 101 19.15 -7.59 1.77
C TYR A 101 19.40 -8.36 0.46
N GLY A 102 20.46 -8.03 -0.28
CA GLY A 102 20.75 -8.66 -1.58
C GLY A 102 19.96 -8.08 -2.76
N VAL A 103 19.21 -7.00 -2.53
CA VAL A 103 18.37 -6.33 -3.54
C VAL A 103 18.97 -4.97 -3.86
N THR A 104 19.23 -4.69 -5.14
CA THR A 104 19.87 -3.46 -5.64
C THR A 104 18.91 -2.54 -6.39
N THR A 105 17.61 -2.83 -6.33
CA THR A 105 16.55 -2.12 -7.06
C THR A 105 15.57 -1.41 -6.12
N TRP A 106 16.00 -1.08 -4.89
CA TRP A 106 15.18 -0.30 -3.98
C TRP A 106 14.98 1.11 -4.51
N ARG A 107 13.75 1.60 -4.42
CA ARG A 107 13.34 2.94 -4.86
C ARG A 107 12.38 3.54 -3.85
N LEU A 108 12.08 4.82 -4.04
CA LEU A 108 10.95 5.46 -3.38
C LEU A 108 9.62 4.99 -4.03
N PRO A 109 8.49 5.02 -3.30
CA PRO A 109 7.19 4.65 -3.83
C PRO A 109 6.76 5.57 -4.95
N ALA A 110 6.32 5.04 -6.07
CA ALA A 110 5.96 5.79 -7.26
C ALA A 110 4.56 6.39 -7.15
N SER A 111 4.36 7.49 -7.86
CA SER A 111 3.04 8.06 -8.15
C SER A 111 2.95 8.44 -9.62
N THR A 112 1.94 7.92 -10.31
CA THR A 112 1.61 8.31 -11.68
C THR A 112 0.75 9.55 -11.63
N LEU A 113 1.19 10.60 -12.33
CA LEU A 113 0.49 11.87 -12.38
C LEU A 113 -0.85 11.73 -13.11
N ALA A 114 -1.89 12.39 -12.61
CA ALA A 114 -3.21 12.42 -13.22
C ALA A 114 -3.19 13.15 -14.57
N ASN A 115 -2.37 14.19 -14.71
CA ASN A 115 -2.22 14.97 -15.95
C ASN A 115 -0.75 15.33 -16.27
N PRO A 116 0.07 14.35 -16.71
CA PRO A 116 1.48 14.60 -16.98
C PRO A 116 1.68 15.64 -18.11
N PRO A 117 2.74 16.47 -18.05
CA PRO A 117 3.86 16.36 -17.11
C PRO A 117 3.65 17.10 -15.78
N ASN A 118 2.45 17.65 -15.52
CA ASN A 118 2.23 18.54 -14.39
C ASN A 118 1.52 17.82 -13.23
N PHE A 119 1.63 18.39 -12.04
CA PHE A 119 0.72 18.07 -10.96
C PHE A 119 -0.67 18.63 -11.27
N THR A 120 -1.68 17.98 -10.68
CA THR A 120 -3.08 18.38 -10.80
C THR A 120 -3.66 18.62 -9.40
N TYR A 121 -4.09 19.85 -9.11
CA TYR A 121 -4.88 20.16 -7.89
C TYR A 121 -6.34 19.68 -7.97
N GLY A 122 -6.88 19.54 -9.19
CA GLY A 122 -8.25 19.06 -9.42
C GLY A 122 -9.35 19.95 -8.83
N SER A 123 -10.59 19.47 -8.84
CA SER A 123 -11.68 20.10 -8.08
C SER A 123 -11.58 19.73 -6.59
N LEU A 124 -12.30 20.45 -5.72
CA LEU A 124 -12.45 20.06 -4.31
C LEU A 124 -12.95 18.61 -4.16
N SER A 125 -13.82 18.15 -5.06
CA SER A 125 -14.26 16.75 -5.05
C SER A 125 -13.10 15.82 -5.35
N ASP A 126 -12.27 16.13 -6.35
CA ASP A 126 -11.14 15.29 -6.76
C ASP A 126 -10.06 15.21 -5.66
N TYR A 127 -9.89 16.29 -4.90
CA TYR A 127 -9.04 16.34 -3.71
C TYR A 127 -9.47 15.31 -2.66
N TYR A 128 -10.77 15.30 -2.29
CA TYR A 128 -11.27 14.43 -1.22
C TYR A 128 -11.41 12.96 -1.60
N ILE A 129 -11.65 12.65 -2.89
CA ILE A 129 -11.74 11.27 -3.38
C ILE A 129 -10.39 10.69 -3.84
N GLY A 130 -9.31 11.48 -3.77
CA GLY A 130 -7.96 11.06 -4.18
C GLY A 130 -7.82 10.85 -5.68
N ALA A 131 -8.57 11.59 -6.50
CA ALA A 131 -8.50 11.57 -7.95
C ALA A 131 -7.54 12.62 -8.54
N ALA A 132 -7.29 13.70 -7.79
CA ALA A 132 -6.22 14.64 -8.06
C ALA A 132 -4.85 14.06 -7.65
N ASP A 133 -3.74 14.70 -8.05
CA ASP A 133 -2.40 14.32 -7.57
C ASP A 133 -2.17 14.82 -6.14
N TYR A 134 -2.61 16.05 -5.90
CA TYR A 134 -2.72 16.67 -4.59
C TYR A 134 -4.06 16.27 -3.96
N GLY A 135 -4.05 15.69 -2.77
CA GLY A 135 -5.26 15.05 -2.30
C GLY A 135 -5.15 14.31 -1.00
N ILE A 136 -6.28 13.74 -0.60
CA ILE A 136 -6.37 12.75 0.45
C ILE A 136 -7.12 11.52 -0.05
N ASN A 137 -7.18 10.45 0.75
CA ASN A 137 -7.95 9.24 0.45
C ASN A 137 -7.55 8.57 -0.90
N HIS A 138 -6.29 8.69 -1.31
CA HIS A 138 -5.78 8.05 -2.52
C HIS A 138 -5.84 6.52 -2.39
N SER A 139 -6.82 5.90 -3.03
CA SER A 139 -7.01 4.45 -3.02
C SER A 139 -6.69 3.79 -4.38
N GLN A 140 -6.14 4.55 -5.32
CA GLN A 140 -5.81 4.10 -6.67
C GLN A 140 -4.41 3.48 -6.69
N HIS A 141 -4.18 2.46 -7.53
CA HIS A 141 -2.85 1.85 -7.70
C HIS A 141 -1.83 2.79 -8.35
N SER A 142 -2.28 3.90 -8.93
CA SER A 142 -1.40 4.94 -9.48
C SER A 142 -0.58 5.64 -8.41
N ASN A 143 -0.94 5.55 -7.12
CA ASN A 143 -0.23 6.17 -6.03
C ASN A 143 0.11 5.12 -4.96
N GLU A 144 1.32 4.57 -5.01
CA GLU A 144 1.72 3.44 -4.16
C GLU A 144 1.68 3.81 -2.66
N LEU A 145 2.13 5.01 -2.31
CA LEU A 145 2.19 5.47 -0.93
C LEU A 145 0.81 5.84 -0.39
N GLY A 146 -0.03 6.47 -1.21
CA GLY A 146 -1.43 6.73 -0.90
C GLY A 146 -2.22 5.43 -0.71
N TYR A 147 -2.00 4.44 -1.59
CA TYR A 147 -2.62 3.12 -1.48
C TYR A 147 -2.15 2.38 -0.22
N MET A 148 -0.86 2.44 0.11
CA MET A 148 -0.34 1.91 1.37
C MET A 148 -1.04 2.56 2.57
N TYR A 149 -1.16 3.88 2.57
CA TYR A 149 -1.80 4.63 3.64
C TYR A 149 -3.28 4.28 3.81
N SER A 150 -4.08 4.41 2.75
CA SER A 150 -5.54 4.36 2.84
C SER A 150 -6.11 2.93 2.76
N VAL A 151 -5.48 2.05 1.97
CA VAL A 151 -6.01 0.70 1.70
C VAL A 151 -5.26 -0.35 2.51
N ASN A 152 -3.92 -0.37 2.45
CA ASN A 152 -3.16 -1.43 3.13
C ASN A 152 -3.12 -1.26 4.64
N LEU A 153 -2.95 -0.02 5.12
CA LEU A 153 -2.95 0.30 6.55
C LEU A 153 -4.35 0.69 7.07
N GLY A 154 -5.28 1.01 6.17
CA GLY A 154 -6.62 1.47 6.54
C GLY A 154 -6.61 2.82 7.28
N LEU A 155 -5.55 3.62 7.12
CA LEU A 155 -5.46 4.91 7.80
C LEU A 155 -6.46 5.89 7.17
N ARG A 156 -7.20 6.58 8.01
CA ARG A 156 -8.08 7.66 7.60
C ARG A 156 -7.25 8.91 7.40
N ALA A 157 -7.44 9.61 6.29
CA ALA A 157 -6.98 10.98 6.20
C ALA A 157 -7.80 11.89 7.12
N HIS A 158 -7.43 13.16 7.26
CA HIS A 158 -8.11 14.11 8.15
C HIS A 158 -9.60 14.32 7.83
N ALA A 159 -10.03 14.03 6.58
CA ALA A 159 -11.42 14.09 6.14
C ALA A 159 -11.82 12.86 5.31
N ASP A 160 -13.11 12.55 5.28
CA ASP A 160 -13.67 11.49 4.43
C ASP A 160 -13.78 11.91 2.96
N THR A 161 -14.26 10.99 2.10
CA THR A 161 -14.40 11.23 0.66
C THR A 161 -15.51 12.22 0.29
N ALA A 162 -16.37 12.59 1.25
CA ALA A 162 -17.36 13.65 1.10
C ALA A 162 -16.85 15.01 1.60
N GLY A 163 -15.60 15.07 2.10
CA GLY A 163 -14.99 16.27 2.65
C GLY A 163 -15.43 16.60 4.07
N VAL A 164 -15.85 15.58 4.84
CA VAL A 164 -16.22 15.75 6.26
C VAL A 164 -15.03 15.40 7.15
N ASP A 165 -14.60 16.37 7.96
CA ASP A 165 -13.46 16.23 8.87
C ASP A 165 -13.71 15.21 10.01
N TYR A 166 -12.69 14.43 10.35
CA TYR A 166 -12.65 13.55 11.53
C TYR A 166 -12.19 14.33 12.78
N LEU A 167 -13.12 15.07 13.38
CA LEU A 167 -12.85 15.90 14.56
C LEU A 167 -12.60 15.12 15.87
N ASP A 168 -12.74 13.80 15.83
CA ASP A 168 -12.50 12.91 16.98
C ASP A 168 -11.03 12.51 17.13
N GLY A 169 -10.15 12.97 16.23
CA GLY A 169 -8.73 12.65 16.24
C GLY A 169 -8.42 11.21 15.81
N THR A 170 -9.37 10.50 15.20
CA THR A 170 -9.20 9.11 14.74
C THR A 170 -8.73 9.02 13.29
N TYR A 171 -7.76 9.86 12.92
CA TYR A 171 -7.17 9.91 11.58
C TYR A 171 -5.64 9.80 11.66
N GLY A 172 -4.95 9.72 10.53
CA GLY A 172 -3.51 9.55 10.56
C GLY A 172 -3.10 8.25 11.21
N LEU A 173 -2.02 8.34 11.98
CA LEU A 173 -1.46 7.20 12.71
C LEU A 173 -2.32 6.78 13.91
N THR A 174 -3.30 7.58 14.33
CA THR A 174 -4.28 7.24 15.39
C THR A 174 -5.55 6.60 14.83
N SER A 175 -5.55 6.23 13.55
CA SER A 175 -6.66 5.51 12.91
C SER A 175 -6.97 4.18 13.61
N PRO A 176 -8.25 3.77 13.72
CA PRO A 176 -8.64 2.55 14.44
C PRO A 176 -8.11 1.24 13.84
N SER A 177 -7.69 1.25 12.58
CA SER A 177 -7.18 0.08 11.85
C SER A 177 -5.81 -0.39 12.34
N VAL A 178 -5.06 0.48 13.02
CA VAL A 178 -3.69 0.21 13.46
C VAL A 178 -3.53 0.39 14.97
N GLN A 179 -2.48 -0.22 15.52
CA GLN A 179 -2.02 -0.01 16.88
C GLN A 179 -0.61 0.55 16.84
N GLN A 180 -0.36 1.62 17.60
CA GLN A 180 0.96 2.24 17.72
C GLN A 180 1.79 1.55 18.79
N SER A 181 3.09 1.41 18.54
CA SER A 181 4.07 0.98 19.53
C SER A 181 5.45 1.59 19.25
N ASN A 182 6.39 1.43 20.19
CA ASN A 182 7.80 1.83 20.05
C ASN A 182 8.02 3.28 19.56
N MET A 183 7.24 4.22 20.11
CA MET A 183 7.34 5.63 19.73
C MET A 183 8.72 6.20 20.07
N VAL A 184 9.36 6.84 19.09
CA VAL A 184 10.56 7.65 19.29
C VAL A 184 10.13 9.10 19.41
N LEU A 185 10.45 9.72 20.54
CA LEU A 185 10.13 11.13 20.80
C LEU A 185 11.33 12.03 20.49
N GLY A 186 11.06 13.25 20.03
CA GLY A 186 12.11 14.21 19.68
C GLY A 186 11.61 15.65 19.54
N GLY A 187 12.55 16.54 19.19
CA GLY A 187 12.28 17.97 18.99
C GLY A 187 12.04 18.77 20.27
N PHE A 188 11.76 20.05 20.11
CA PHE A 188 11.55 20.99 21.23
C PHE A 188 10.32 20.64 22.08
N TYR A 189 9.29 20.09 21.45
CA TYR A 189 8.02 19.72 22.10
C TYR A 189 7.96 18.26 22.54
N ASN A 190 9.04 17.49 22.36
CA ASN A 190 9.11 16.07 22.70
C ASN A 190 7.93 15.26 22.12
N THR A 191 7.61 15.51 20.86
CA THR A 191 6.53 14.85 20.13
C THR A 191 7.03 13.58 19.47
N ALA A 192 6.11 12.68 19.11
CA ALA A 192 6.43 11.52 18.30
C ALA A 192 7.09 11.96 16.99
N GLN A 193 8.15 11.26 16.60
CA GLN A 193 8.86 11.44 15.33
C GLN A 193 8.81 10.17 14.50
N LEU A 194 8.86 9.01 15.16
CA LEU A 194 8.76 7.69 14.56
C LEU A 194 7.84 6.81 15.39
N VAL A 195 7.12 5.91 14.73
CA VAL A 195 6.25 4.94 15.41
C VAL A 195 6.21 3.60 14.64
N ASP A 196 6.07 2.51 15.38
CA ASP A 196 5.76 1.21 14.79
C ASP A 196 4.23 1.07 14.69
N LEU A 197 3.72 0.68 13.53
CA LEU A 197 2.30 0.41 13.31
C LEU A 197 2.06 -1.08 13.09
N THR A 198 1.22 -1.67 13.95
CA THR A 198 0.70 -3.03 13.75
C THR A 198 -0.72 -2.95 13.21
N HIS A 199 -0.98 -3.55 12.05
CA HIS A 199 -2.32 -3.60 11.47
C HIS A 199 -3.21 -4.57 12.26
N GLY A 200 -4.40 -4.12 12.67
CA GLY A 200 -5.29 -4.87 13.55
C GLY A 200 -5.71 -6.24 13.01
N ASP A 201 -6.09 -6.31 11.73
CA ASP A 201 -6.57 -7.56 11.13
C ASP A 201 -5.47 -8.56 10.75
N SER A 202 -4.36 -8.08 10.18
CA SER A 202 -3.29 -8.95 9.67
C SER A 202 -2.19 -9.23 10.72
N GLY A 203 -2.06 -8.38 11.74
CA GLY A 203 -0.98 -8.43 12.73
C GLY A 203 0.40 -8.06 12.18
N LEU A 204 0.50 -7.70 10.89
CA LEU A 204 1.76 -7.27 10.28
C LEU A 204 2.18 -5.91 10.87
N THR A 205 3.48 -5.74 11.08
CA THR A 205 4.03 -4.55 11.73
C THR A 205 5.05 -3.85 10.84
N PHE A 206 4.77 -2.58 10.52
CA PHE A 206 5.72 -1.69 9.89
C PHE A 206 6.42 -0.86 10.96
N ARG A 207 7.74 -0.82 10.91
CA ARG A 207 8.56 -0.23 11.95
C ARG A 207 9.02 1.16 11.56
N ARG A 208 9.06 2.06 12.53
CA ARG A 208 9.64 3.41 12.44
C ARG A 208 9.09 4.22 11.29
N ILE A 209 7.78 4.15 11.08
CA ILE A 209 7.07 5.06 10.18
C ILE A 209 7.26 6.49 10.69
N SER A 210 7.68 7.39 9.80
CA SER A 210 7.75 8.83 10.07
C SER A 210 6.37 9.37 10.44
N THR A 211 6.29 10.20 11.47
CA THR A 211 5.03 10.87 11.85
C THR A 211 4.80 12.20 11.15
N ASP A 212 5.77 12.62 10.33
CA ASP A 212 5.73 13.87 9.59
C ASP A 212 5.48 13.56 8.11
N ALA A 213 6.55 13.51 7.30
CA ALA A 213 6.45 13.28 5.87
C ALA A 213 7.20 12.03 5.38
N LEU A 214 6.72 11.50 4.26
CA LEU A 214 7.33 10.41 3.49
C LEU A 214 7.46 10.82 2.01
N TRP A 215 8.65 10.62 1.43
CA TRP A 215 8.88 10.88 0.01
C TRP A 215 8.18 9.87 -0.90
N THR A 216 7.64 10.35 -2.02
CA THR A 216 7.40 9.50 -3.21
C THR A 216 8.62 9.55 -4.14
N GLY A 217 8.67 8.74 -5.19
CA GLY A 217 9.70 8.78 -6.24
C GLY A 217 9.39 9.76 -7.38
N THR A 218 8.32 10.54 -7.27
CA THR A 218 7.78 11.34 -8.38
C THR A 218 8.16 12.80 -8.26
N THR A 219 8.69 13.36 -9.36
CA THR A 219 9.04 14.78 -9.46
C THR A 219 8.57 15.39 -10.77
N VAL A 220 8.26 16.69 -10.75
CA VAL A 220 8.01 17.52 -11.92
C VAL A 220 8.98 18.69 -11.96
N THR A 221 9.35 19.14 -13.16
CA THR A 221 10.17 20.33 -13.38
C THR A 221 9.37 21.42 -14.07
N ASP A 222 9.51 22.66 -13.60
CA ASP A 222 8.88 23.86 -14.13
C ASP A 222 7.36 23.69 -14.32
N ASP A 223 6.72 23.20 -13.26
CA ASP A 223 5.29 22.96 -13.22
C ASP A 223 4.52 24.29 -13.30
N PRO A 224 3.46 24.38 -14.12
CA PRO A 224 2.71 25.62 -14.31
C PRO A 224 1.83 26.00 -13.10
N GLU A 225 1.48 25.05 -12.23
CA GLU A 225 0.65 25.27 -11.04
C GLU A 225 1.50 25.69 -9.84
N VAL A 226 2.69 25.10 -9.65
CA VAL A 226 3.57 25.42 -8.49
C VAL A 226 4.76 26.34 -8.81
N GLY A 227 5.15 26.46 -10.09
CA GLY A 227 6.17 27.40 -10.57
C GLY A 227 7.51 26.77 -10.94
N SER A 228 8.48 27.63 -11.29
CA SER A 228 9.80 27.20 -11.75
C SER A 228 10.59 26.44 -10.69
N GLY A 229 11.32 25.41 -11.08
CA GLY A 229 12.10 24.56 -10.17
C GLY A 229 11.76 23.08 -10.33
N THR A 230 12.32 22.24 -9.44
CA THR A 230 11.95 20.82 -9.37
C THR A 230 11.17 20.57 -8.09
N TRP A 231 10.06 19.89 -8.23
CA TRP A 231 9.09 19.66 -7.17
C TRP A 231 8.90 18.16 -6.98
N ALA A 232 8.88 17.72 -5.73
CA ALA A 232 8.68 16.32 -5.34
C ALA A 232 7.34 16.15 -4.64
N LEU A 233 6.64 15.07 -5.00
CA LEU A 233 5.42 14.67 -4.32
C LEU A 233 5.77 13.91 -3.03
N TYR A 234 5.06 14.17 -1.94
CA TYR A 234 5.26 13.56 -0.63
C TYR A 234 3.92 13.29 0.05
N LEU A 235 3.90 12.37 1.01
CA LEU A 235 2.75 12.09 1.87
C LEU A 235 3.01 12.68 3.26
N GLN A 236 2.08 13.49 3.76
CA GLN A 236 1.96 13.84 5.17
C GLN A 236 1.23 12.71 5.92
N THR A 237 1.92 12.08 6.85
CA THR A 237 1.45 10.85 7.50
C THR A 237 0.41 11.10 8.60
N ASN A 238 0.47 12.25 9.24
CA ASN A 238 -0.49 12.69 10.26
C ASN A 238 -1.87 12.97 9.66
N ASP A 239 -1.94 13.56 8.46
CA ASP A 239 -3.19 14.03 7.85
C ASP A 239 -3.61 13.22 6.61
N GLY A 240 -2.72 12.37 6.08
CA GLY A 240 -2.95 11.56 4.87
C GLY A 240 -2.93 12.36 3.58
N ILE A 241 -2.34 13.55 3.61
CA ILE A 241 -2.31 14.49 2.48
C ILE A 241 -1.13 14.15 1.58
N MET A 242 -1.41 13.91 0.31
CA MET A 242 -0.40 13.99 -0.75
C MET A 242 -0.24 15.44 -1.15
N ASP A 243 0.99 15.95 -1.05
CA ASP A 243 1.34 17.32 -1.36
C ASP A 243 2.67 17.39 -2.12
N VAL A 244 2.97 18.58 -2.65
CA VAL A 244 4.12 18.86 -3.47
C VAL A 244 5.00 19.88 -2.76
N ILE A 245 6.30 19.62 -2.73
CA ILE A 245 7.28 20.51 -2.10
C ILE A 245 8.51 20.63 -2.99
N GLU A 246 9.18 21.79 -2.94
CA GLU A 246 10.41 21.98 -3.71
C GLU A 246 11.44 20.91 -3.32
N SER A 247 11.95 20.17 -4.30
CA SER A 247 12.90 19.07 -4.04
C SER A 247 14.30 19.59 -3.75
N THR A 248 14.60 20.81 -4.18
CA THR A 248 15.78 21.58 -3.77
C THR A 248 15.52 22.36 -2.49
N ALA A 249 16.58 22.67 -1.74
CA ALA A 249 16.45 23.46 -0.52
C ALA A 249 15.89 24.85 -0.86
N SER A 250 14.72 25.16 -0.32
CA SER A 250 14.12 26.49 -0.43
C SER A 250 14.93 27.52 0.36
N SER A 251 14.73 28.80 0.06
CA SER A 251 15.31 29.91 0.85
C SER A 251 14.82 29.96 2.31
N ALA A 252 13.78 29.20 2.67
CA ALA A 252 13.22 29.09 4.02
C ALA A 252 13.74 27.87 4.81
N GLY A 253 14.52 26.98 4.19
CA GLY A 253 15.03 25.76 4.82
C GLY A 253 15.15 24.59 3.85
N SER A 254 15.77 23.51 4.32
CA SER A 254 15.85 22.26 3.57
C SER A 254 14.54 21.48 3.71
N ASN A 255 13.81 21.27 2.61
CA ASN A 255 12.63 20.41 2.59
C ASN A 255 13.09 18.96 2.78
N THR A 256 12.61 18.30 3.82
CA THR A 256 13.03 16.95 4.19
C THR A 256 11.84 16.05 4.44
N ALA A 257 11.95 14.78 4.06
CA ALA A 257 11.04 13.73 4.43
C ALA A 257 11.81 12.42 4.62
N ALA A 258 11.17 11.42 5.25
CA ALA A 258 11.75 10.10 5.38
C ALA A 258 11.50 9.27 4.11
N ALA A 259 12.31 8.23 3.93
CA ALA A 259 12.25 7.35 2.77
C ALA A 259 11.80 5.94 3.15
N TRP A 260 10.57 5.58 2.74
CA TRP A 260 10.07 4.22 2.87
C TRP A 260 10.34 3.46 1.57
N LEU A 261 11.28 2.52 1.64
CA LEU A 261 11.78 1.82 0.46
C LEU A 261 10.80 0.78 -0.07
N VAL A 262 10.68 0.71 -1.39
CA VAL A 262 9.97 -0.34 -2.12
C VAL A 262 10.84 -0.91 -3.24
N ALA A 263 10.56 -2.13 -3.66
CA ALA A 263 11.17 -2.75 -4.84
C ALA A 263 10.08 -3.37 -5.72
N ASP A 264 10.29 -3.36 -7.04
CA ASP A 264 9.32 -3.94 -7.98
C ASP A 264 9.32 -5.47 -7.88
N GLY A 265 8.13 -6.07 -7.86
CA GLY A 265 7.93 -7.51 -7.74
C GLY A 265 8.16 -8.06 -6.33
N ASP A 266 8.10 -9.39 -6.22
CA ASP A 266 8.42 -10.13 -5.00
C ASP A 266 9.90 -10.49 -4.98
N VAL A 267 10.73 -9.53 -4.54
CA VAL A 267 12.20 -9.62 -4.61
C VAL A 267 12.82 -10.67 -3.69
N PHE A 268 12.00 -11.26 -2.79
CA PHE A 268 12.42 -12.32 -1.88
C PHE A 268 11.74 -13.66 -2.18
N SER A 269 10.88 -13.74 -3.19
CA SER A 269 10.50 -15.04 -3.74
C SER A 269 11.71 -15.66 -4.41
N THR A 270 12.18 -16.78 -3.88
CA THR A 270 12.99 -17.66 -4.70
C THR A 270 12.08 -18.10 -5.84
N ALA A 271 12.36 -17.69 -7.08
CA ALA A 271 11.74 -18.29 -8.24
C ALA A 271 11.98 -19.79 -8.12
N VAL A 272 10.98 -20.54 -7.66
CA VAL A 272 11.06 -21.98 -7.52
C VAL A 272 11.30 -22.48 -8.95
N PRO A 273 12.47 -23.06 -9.28
CA PRO A 273 12.65 -23.62 -10.61
C PRO A 273 11.73 -24.83 -10.64
N GLU A 274 10.57 -24.74 -11.29
CA GLU A 274 9.49 -25.73 -11.20
C GLU A 274 10.04 -27.17 -11.35
N PRO A 275 10.28 -27.91 -10.25
CA PRO A 275 10.83 -29.26 -10.36
C PRO A 275 9.77 -30.18 -10.97
N GLY A 276 8.49 -29.81 -10.80
CA GLY A 276 7.32 -30.50 -11.32
C GLY A 276 7.16 -30.39 -12.82
N SER A 277 7.37 -29.23 -13.45
CA SER A 277 7.08 -29.07 -14.89
C SER A 277 8.10 -29.75 -15.78
N LEU A 278 9.38 -29.72 -15.41
CA LEU A 278 10.41 -30.52 -16.08
C LEU A 278 10.20 -32.02 -15.82
N ALA A 279 9.87 -32.43 -14.60
CA ALA A 279 9.61 -33.84 -14.30
C ALA A 279 8.33 -34.37 -14.97
N LEU A 280 7.27 -33.56 -15.10
CA LEU A 280 6.03 -33.91 -15.80
C LEU A 280 6.22 -33.88 -17.31
N MET A 281 6.99 -32.94 -17.86
CA MET A 281 7.33 -32.92 -19.29
C MET A 281 8.22 -34.12 -19.66
N LEU A 282 9.27 -34.41 -18.88
CA LEU A 282 10.14 -35.57 -19.08
C LEU A 282 9.41 -36.88 -18.84
N GLY A 283 8.55 -36.95 -17.82
CA GLY A 283 7.66 -38.08 -17.56
C GLY A 283 6.69 -38.33 -18.72
N GLY A 284 6.07 -37.27 -19.25
CA GLY A 284 5.17 -37.32 -20.40
C GLY A 284 5.87 -37.78 -21.70
N LEU A 285 7.07 -37.24 -21.97
CA LEU A 285 7.88 -37.65 -23.13
C LEU A 285 8.43 -39.08 -22.99
N GLY A 286 8.80 -39.50 -21.77
CA GLY A 286 9.24 -40.87 -21.48
C GLY A 286 8.15 -41.92 -21.73
N VAL A 287 6.91 -41.62 -21.34
CA VAL A 287 5.74 -42.48 -21.60
C VAL A 287 5.44 -42.58 -23.11
N LEU A 288 5.59 -41.49 -23.86
CA LEU A 288 5.42 -41.47 -25.32
C LEU A 288 6.52 -42.26 -26.05
N GLY A 289 7.78 -42.14 -25.62
CA GLY A 289 8.91 -42.90 -26.16
C GLY A 289 8.78 -44.40 -25.92
N TRP A 290 8.36 -44.80 -24.71
CA TRP A 290 8.14 -46.20 -24.35
C TRP A 290 7.00 -46.85 -25.14
N ARG A 291 5.90 -46.11 -25.40
CA ARG A 291 4.79 -46.58 -26.25
C ARG A 291 5.23 -46.83 -27.70
N ARG A 292 6.16 -46.04 -28.23
CA ARG A 292 6.69 -46.20 -29.60
C ARG A 292 7.58 -47.44 -29.73
N HIS A 293 8.38 -47.74 -28.70
CA HIS A 293 9.28 -48.90 -28.71
C HIS A 293 8.55 -50.26 -28.68
N ARG A 294 7.36 -50.33 -28.06
CA ARG A 294 6.58 -51.58 -28.01
C ARG A 294 5.88 -51.94 -29.33
N ARG A 295 5.67 -50.98 -30.23
CA ARG A 295 5.04 -51.23 -31.54
C ARG A 295 6.03 -51.65 -32.63
N GLY A 296 7.33 -51.50 -32.40
CA GLY A 296 8.39 -51.92 -33.34
C GLY A 296 8.88 -53.36 -33.20
N ARG A 297 8.45 -54.10 -32.16
CA ARG A 297 8.88 -55.50 -31.90
C ARG A 297 7.81 -56.56 -32.25
N ALA A 298 6.76 -56.18 -32.97
CA ALA A 298 5.67 -57.06 -33.37
C ALA A 298 5.57 -57.23 -34.90
N ARG A 299 6.70 -57.18 -35.61
CA ARG A 299 6.81 -57.58 -37.02
C ARG A 299 8.00 -58.50 -37.19
#